data_AF-A0A5C6N7Z2-F1
#
_entry.id   AF-A0A5C6N7Z2-F1
#
_cell.length_a   1.000
_cell.length_b   1.000
_cell.length_c   1.000
_cell.angle_alpha   90.00
_cell.angle_beta   90.00
_cell.angle_gamma   90.00
#
_symmetry.space_group_name_H-M   'P 1'
#
loop_
_entity.id
_entity.type
_entity.pdbx_description
1 polymer ?
#
loop_
_entity_poly.entity_id
_entity_poly.type
_entity_poly.pdbx_seq_one_letter_code
_entity_poly.pdbx_strand_id
1 'polypeptide(L)'
;MQPRKKLLNSCDSCVDEALCGLVRGSGGLSLLKGHRVVIRSDLNSLKGKVALLSGGGSGHEPAHGGYVGAGMLSAAVAGGVFASPPPASILAAILSLHNAVLHLSWINISVDSMVRYLDATEVAQVVQLLQDGTSIRAIARRFAVSPSTVSRALRRFQETGSYSRRAGQGRRRSLNPQQDRYLLLCARRNRMSTARALQNDLKGSGAAVENVMLPATSFSMTGLVVGQ
;
A
#
# COMPACT_ATOMS: atom_id res chain seq x y z
N MET A 1 -9.73 -22.93 -15.97
CA MET A 1 -8.87 -22.17 -15.03
C MET A 1 -9.27 -20.70 -15.10
N GLN A 2 -9.63 -20.06 -13.98
CA GLN A 2 -10.01 -18.64 -13.98
C GLN A 2 -8.80 -17.78 -14.41
N PRO A 3 -8.96 -16.81 -15.34
CA PRO A 3 -7.85 -15.96 -15.77
C PRO A 3 -7.38 -15.07 -14.60
N ARG A 4 -6.07 -15.11 -14.30
CA ARG A 4 -5.48 -14.21 -13.30
C ARG A 4 -5.49 -12.78 -13.83
N LYS A 5 -6.01 -11.85 -13.04
CA LYS A 5 -6.09 -10.40 -13.40
C LYS A 5 -4.78 -9.64 -13.17
N LYS A 6 -3.83 -10.22 -12.42
CA LYS A 6 -2.56 -9.60 -12.03
C LYS A 6 -1.39 -10.42 -12.56
N LEU A 7 -0.39 -9.73 -13.12
CA LEU A 7 0.88 -10.31 -13.54
C LEU A 7 1.81 -10.40 -12.33
N LEU A 8 1.55 -11.39 -11.46
CA LEU A 8 2.35 -11.65 -10.26
C LEU A 8 2.60 -13.16 -10.15
N ASN A 9 3.81 -13.53 -9.75
CA ASN A 9 4.16 -14.92 -9.45
C ASN A 9 3.53 -15.33 -8.10
N SER A 10 3.83 -14.57 -7.05
CA SER A 10 3.26 -14.72 -5.70
C SER A 10 2.96 -13.36 -5.07
N CYS A 11 2.00 -13.30 -4.14
CA CYS A 11 1.70 -12.10 -3.36
C CYS A 11 2.80 -11.79 -2.33
N ASP A 12 3.47 -12.81 -1.81
CA ASP A 12 4.45 -12.63 -0.72
C ASP A 12 5.77 -12.05 -1.25
N SER A 13 6.17 -12.46 -2.45
CA SER A 13 7.41 -12.04 -3.12
C SER A 13 7.23 -10.89 -4.11
N CYS A 14 6.00 -10.40 -4.33
CA CYS A 14 5.72 -9.43 -5.40
C CYS A 14 6.55 -8.15 -5.30
N VAL A 15 6.77 -7.64 -4.08
CA VAL A 15 7.57 -6.44 -3.85
C VAL A 15 9.04 -6.72 -4.16
N ASP A 16 9.56 -7.86 -3.71
CA ASP A 16 10.97 -8.22 -3.90
C ASP A 16 11.29 -8.42 -5.38
N GLU A 17 10.39 -9.10 -6.12
CA GLU A 17 10.49 -9.27 -7.57
C GLU A 17 10.43 -7.94 -8.32
N ALA A 18 9.52 -7.05 -7.93
CA ALA A 18 9.39 -5.73 -8.54
C ALA A 18 10.65 -4.86 -8.34
N LEU A 19 11.22 -4.87 -7.13
CA LEU A 19 12.48 -4.16 -6.84
C LEU A 19 13.67 -4.77 -7.60
N CYS A 20 13.74 -6.10 -7.68
CA CYS A 20 14.74 -6.78 -8.51
C CYS A 20 14.61 -6.39 -9.98
N GLY A 21 13.38 -6.33 -10.51
CA GLY A 21 13.10 -5.87 -11.87
C GLY A 21 13.53 -4.42 -12.10
N LEU A 22 13.22 -3.53 -11.15
CA LEU A 22 13.64 -2.12 -11.21
C LEU A 22 15.16 -1.98 -11.27
N VAL A 23 15.89 -2.65 -10.37
CA VAL A 23 17.35 -2.60 -10.31
C VAL A 23 17.98 -3.20 -11.56
N ARG A 24 17.43 -4.29 -12.09
CA ARG A 24 17.93 -4.88 -13.36
C ARG A 24 17.60 -4.02 -14.58
N GLY A 25 16.50 -3.29 -14.56
CA GLY A 25 16.08 -2.39 -15.64
C GLY A 25 16.80 -1.04 -15.65
N SER A 26 17.50 -0.68 -14.57
CA SER A 26 18.18 0.61 -14.43
C SER A 26 19.65 0.43 -14.05
N GLY A 27 20.57 0.81 -14.94
CA GLY A 27 22.02 0.58 -14.78
C GLY A 27 22.72 1.39 -13.67
N GLY A 28 21.98 2.14 -12.85
CA GLY A 28 22.50 3.04 -11.80
C GLY A 28 22.00 2.73 -10.39
N LEU A 29 21.28 1.62 -10.20
CA LEU A 29 20.69 1.24 -8.92
C LEU A 29 21.25 -0.08 -8.41
N SER A 30 21.15 -0.28 -7.10
CA SER A 30 21.51 -1.51 -6.42
C SER A 30 20.51 -1.79 -5.29
N LEU A 31 20.33 -3.07 -4.95
CA LEU A 31 19.49 -3.49 -3.85
C LEU A 31 20.36 -3.82 -2.63
N LEU A 32 20.00 -3.30 -1.46
CA LEU A 32 20.70 -3.65 -0.22
C LEU A 32 20.35 -5.09 0.18
N LYS A 33 21.38 -5.93 0.40
CA LYS A 33 21.17 -7.36 0.69
C LYS A 33 20.33 -7.55 1.96
N GLY A 34 19.28 -8.36 1.85
CA GLY A 34 18.37 -8.67 2.97
C GLY A 34 17.35 -7.58 3.31
N HIS A 35 17.35 -6.46 2.57
CA HIS A 35 16.44 -5.35 2.81
C HIS A 35 15.76 -4.89 1.51
N ARG A 36 14.52 -4.44 1.63
CA ARG A 36 13.77 -3.80 0.53
C ARG A 36 14.19 -2.35 0.35
N VAL A 37 15.48 -2.14 0.09
CA VAL A 37 16.09 -0.81 -0.04
C VAL A 37 16.77 -0.72 -1.38
N VAL A 38 16.34 0.24 -2.19
CA VAL A 38 16.98 0.58 -3.45
C VAL A 38 17.88 1.79 -3.21
N ILE A 39 19.14 1.66 -3.61
CA ILE A 39 20.16 2.69 -3.42
C ILE A 39 20.90 2.92 -4.72
N ARG A 40 21.38 4.13 -4.94
CA ARG A 40 22.25 4.43 -6.08
C ARG A 40 23.52 3.59 -6.03
N SER A 41 23.96 3.06 -7.18
CA SER A 41 25.22 2.32 -7.28
C SER A 41 26.45 3.23 -7.17
N ASP A 42 26.32 4.51 -7.51
CA ASP A 42 27.40 5.50 -7.53
C ASP A 42 27.55 6.27 -6.21
N LEU A 43 27.53 5.58 -5.07
CA LEU A 43 27.61 6.19 -3.73
C LEU A 43 28.81 7.11 -3.52
N ASN A 44 29.94 6.83 -4.15
CA ASN A 44 31.13 7.68 -4.08
C ASN A 44 30.89 9.10 -4.59
N SER A 45 29.95 9.28 -5.53
CA SER A 45 29.57 10.60 -6.07
C SER A 45 28.81 11.49 -5.07
N LEU A 46 28.35 10.90 -3.96
CA LEU A 46 27.64 11.55 -2.86
C LEU A 46 28.57 12.05 -1.75
N LYS A 47 29.88 11.74 -1.81
CA LYS A 47 30.85 12.24 -0.84
C LYS A 47 30.82 13.77 -0.80
N GLY A 48 30.74 14.32 0.41
CA GLY A 48 30.64 15.76 0.63
C GLY A 48 29.28 16.41 0.32
N LYS A 49 28.27 15.64 -0.10
CA LYS A 49 26.91 16.14 -0.35
C LYS A 49 25.98 15.77 0.81
N VAL A 50 24.69 16.08 0.70
CA VAL A 50 23.65 15.61 1.62
C VAL A 50 22.95 14.41 0.99
N ALA A 51 22.80 13.32 1.75
CA ALA A 51 22.04 12.16 1.31
C ALA A 51 20.54 12.39 1.55
N LEU A 52 19.73 12.12 0.53
CA LEU A 52 18.28 12.15 0.62
C LEU A 52 17.74 10.73 0.66
N LEU A 53 17.05 10.41 1.74
CA LEU A 53 16.44 9.10 1.96
C LEU A 53 14.93 9.29 2.15
N SER A 54 14.15 8.46 1.46
CA SER A 54 12.69 8.41 1.60
C SER A 54 12.19 6.97 1.55
N GLY A 55 10.89 6.76 1.73
CA GLY A 55 10.32 5.43 1.72
C GLY A 55 8.85 5.39 2.13
N GLY A 56 8.20 4.26 1.86
CA GLY A 56 6.77 4.09 2.06
C GLY A 56 6.29 2.69 1.67
N GLY A 57 4.98 2.46 1.73
CA GLY A 57 4.38 1.20 1.29
C GLY A 57 4.41 1.02 -0.22
N SER A 58 4.62 -0.22 -0.67
CA SER A 58 4.56 -0.61 -2.08
C SER A 58 3.14 -0.53 -2.64
N GLY A 59 3.00 -0.50 -3.96
CA GLY A 59 1.72 -0.29 -4.65
C GLY A 59 1.51 1.15 -5.13
N HIS A 60 2.49 2.03 -4.91
CA HIS A 60 2.53 3.40 -5.43
C HIS A 60 3.67 3.62 -6.45
N GLU A 61 4.21 2.54 -7.01
CA GLU A 61 5.26 2.59 -8.02
C GLU A 61 4.82 3.51 -9.18
N PRO A 62 5.66 4.49 -9.60
CA PRO A 62 7.11 4.58 -9.40
C PRO A 62 7.59 5.12 -8.04
N ALA A 63 6.69 5.63 -7.18
CA ALA A 63 7.09 6.10 -5.86
C ALA A 63 7.45 4.93 -4.92
N HIS A 64 8.55 4.96 -4.17
CA HIS A 64 9.66 5.94 -4.21
C HIS A 64 10.88 5.46 -5.01
N GLY A 65 10.95 4.16 -5.35
CA GLY A 65 12.12 3.54 -5.98
C GLY A 65 12.52 4.15 -7.33
N GLY A 66 11.55 4.63 -8.11
CA GLY A 66 11.79 5.29 -9.40
C GLY A 66 12.37 6.70 -9.28
N TYR A 67 12.42 7.28 -8.08
CA TYR A 67 13.02 8.60 -7.83
C TYR A 67 14.44 8.52 -7.27
N VAL A 68 15.02 7.31 -7.20
CA VAL A 68 16.41 7.11 -6.79
C VAL A 68 17.33 7.41 -7.97
N GLY A 69 18.22 8.39 -7.83
CA GLY A 69 19.09 8.82 -8.94
C GLY A 69 19.83 10.13 -8.69
N ALA A 70 20.64 10.54 -9.67
CA ALA A 70 21.33 11.82 -9.65
C ALA A 70 20.35 12.99 -9.58
N GLY A 71 20.57 13.92 -8.64
CA GLY A 71 19.71 15.09 -8.44
C GLY A 71 18.39 14.83 -7.69
N MET A 72 18.09 13.58 -7.30
CA MET A 72 16.89 13.21 -6.55
C MET A 72 17.24 12.41 -5.28
N LEU A 73 16.56 11.30 -5.00
CA LEU A 73 16.82 10.48 -3.80
C LEU A 73 18.14 9.70 -3.94
N SER A 74 18.88 9.62 -2.84
CA SER A 74 20.06 8.77 -2.71
C SER A 74 19.68 7.31 -2.48
N ALA A 75 18.61 7.06 -1.74
CA ALA A 75 17.99 5.74 -1.60
C ALA A 75 16.48 5.84 -1.30
N ALA A 76 15.77 4.73 -1.50
CA ALA A 76 14.36 4.56 -1.19
C ALA A 76 14.12 3.24 -0.45
N VAL A 77 13.33 3.29 0.62
CA VAL A 77 12.94 2.10 1.41
C VAL A 77 11.50 1.71 1.06
N ALA A 78 11.32 0.49 0.56
CA ALA A 78 10.01 -0.07 0.25
C ALA A 78 9.49 -0.95 1.38
N GLY A 79 8.23 -0.77 1.75
CA GLY A 79 7.53 -1.60 2.72
C GLY A 79 6.76 -2.75 2.09
N GLY A 80 5.77 -3.27 2.81
CA GLY A 80 4.79 -4.18 2.22
C GLY A 80 3.83 -3.43 1.28
N VAL A 81 2.99 -4.16 0.55
CA VAL A 81 1.94 -3.53 -0.26
C VAL A 81 1.00 -2.75 0.66
N PHE A 82 0.93 -1.44 0.50
CA PHE A 82 0.22 -0.48 1.35
C PHE A 82 0.60 -0.50 2.84
N ALA A 83 1.83 -0.95 3.17
CA ALA A 83 2.31 -1.03 4.54
C ALA A 83 3.68 -0.34 4.67
N SER A 84 3.85 0.44 5.73
CA SER A 84 5.11 1.13 6.04
C SER A 84 6.32 0.17 6.07
N PRO A 85 7.53 0.64 5.69
CA PRO A 85 8.73 -0.20 5.72
C PRO A 85 9.14 -0.59 7.14
N PRO A 86 9.72 -1.79 7.31
CA PRO A 86 10.18 -2.23 8.62
C PRO A 86 11.34 -1.34 9.12
N PRO A 87 11.39 -0.98 10.43
CA PRO A 87 12.42 -0.10 10.98
C PRO A 87 13.85 -0.59 10.72
N ALA A 88 14.06 -1.91 10.70
CA ALA A 88 15.37 -2.50 10.40
C ALA A 88 15.88 -2.12 9.00
N SER A 89 15.01 -2.08 7.99
CA SER A 89 15.38 -1.66 6.63
C SER A 89 15.64 -0.15 6.53
N ILE A 90 14.90 0.65 7.31
CA ILE A 90 15.15 2.09 7.42
C ILE A 90 16.54 2.34 8.00
N LEU A 91 16.85 1.67 9.13
CA LEU A 91 18.15 1.78 9.78
C LEU A 91 19.28 1.30 8.86
N ALA A 92 19.11 0.18 8.17
CA ALA A 92 20.10 -0.35 7.24
C ALA A 92 20.38 0.63 6.08
N ALA A 93 19.36 1.32 5.57
CA ALA A 93 19.52 2.35 4.56
C ALA A 93 20.30 3.58 5.09
N ILE A 94 19.97 4.03 6.30
CA ILE A 94 20.68 5.15 6.95
C ILE A 94 22.17 4.81 7.14
N LEU A 95 22.47 3.63 7.68
CA LEU A 95 23.86 3.19 7.91
C LEU A 95 24.63 3.03 6.60
N SER A 96 23.98 2.53 5.54
CA SER A 96 24.60 2.38 4.23
C SER A 96 24.98 3.73 3.61
N LEU A 97 24.16 4.76 3.82
CA LEU A 97 24.42 6.12 3.33
C LEU A 97 25.39 6.90 4.22
N HIS A 98 25.37 6.68 5.55
CA HIS A 98 26.24 7.37 6.49
C HIS A 98 27.72 7.16 6.17
N ASN A 99 28.11 5.95 5.76
CA ASN A 99 29.49 5.65 5.39
C ASN A 99 29.96 6.39 4.11
N ALA A 100 29.03 6.94 3.31
CA ALA A 100 29.32 7.59 2.05
C ALA A 100 29.21 9.13 2.11
N VAL A 101 28.64 9.70 3.17
CA VAL A 101 28.13 11.09 3.14
C VAL A 101 28.34 11.82 4.48
N LEU A 102 28.70 13.11 4.44
CA LEU A 102 28.99 13.93 5.63
C LEU A 102 27.74 14.29 6.45
N HIS A 103 26.58 14.40 5.82
CA HIS A 103 25.33 14.79 6.48
C HIS A 103 24.13 14.08 5.84
N LEU A 104 23.20 13.59 6.66
CA LEU A 104 22.03 12.82 6.21
C LEU A 104 20.74 13.56 6.58
N SER A 105 19.90 13.83 5.59
CA SER A 105 18.59 14.46 5.79
C SER A 105 17.50 13.48 5.40
N TRP A 106 16.76 12.98 6.41
CA TRP A 106 15.59 12.14 6.17
C TRP A 106 14.42 13.02 5.71
N ILE A 107 13.95 12.81 4.48
CA ILE A 107 12.72 13.43 3.99
C ILE A 107 11.60 12.40 4.10
N ASN A 108 10.80 12.55 5.15
CA ASN A 108 9.61 11.75 5.37
C ASN A 108 8.54 12.12 4.34
N ILE A 109 8.28 11.26 3.36
CA ILE A 109 7.06 11.31 2.54
C ILE A 109 6.38 9.95 2.67
N SER A 110 5.96 9.60 3.90
CA SER A 110 5.07 8.46 4.07
C SER A 110 3.61 8.93 4.02
N VAL A 111 2.83 8.32 3.14
CA VAL A 111 1.35 8.34 3.16
C VAL A 111 0.77 7.55 4.35
N ASP A 112 1.61 6.92 5.15
CA ASP A 112 1.22 6.21 6.36
C ASP A 112 2.09 6.63 7.54
N SER A 113 1.45 7.08 8.61
CA SER A 113 2.15 7.52 9.81
C SER A 113 2.79 6.30 10.46
N MET A 114 4.11 6.32 10.72
CA MET A 114 4.79 5.34 11.58
C MET A 114 4.22 5.44 13.02
N VAL A 115 3.02 4.92 13.24
CA VAL A 115 2.43 4.79 14.56
C VAL A 115 2.86 3.44 15.09
N ARG A 116 3.86 3.44 15.99
CA ARG A 116 4.11 2.28 16.84
C ARG A 116 2.81 1.97 17.57
N TYR A 117 2.28 0.78 17.33
CA TYR A 117 1.11 0.28 18.03
C TYR A 117 1.56 -0.51 19.26
N LEU A 118 0.81 -0.36 20.34
CA LEU A 118 1.00 -1.14 21.56
C LEU A 118 0.37 -2.52 21.37
N ASP A 119 1.07 -3.57 21.78
CA ASP A 119 0.52 -4.92 21.88
C ASP A 119 -0.44 -5.03 23.09
N ALA A 120 -1.26 -6.09 23.16
CA ALA A 120 -2.27 -6.26 24.21
C ALA A 120 -1.66 -6.22 25.63
N THR A 121 -0.47 -6.78 25.81
CA THR A 121 0.29 -6.75 27.08
C THR A 121 0.76 -5.33 27.42
N GLU A 122 1.29 -4.60 26.44
CA GLU A 122 1.70 -3.20 26.61
C GLU A 122 0.47 -2.31 26.91
N VAL A 123 -0.69 -2.57 26.29
CA VAL A 123 -1.93 -1.84 26.59
C VAL A 123 -2.37 -2.08 28.05
N ALA A 124 -2.27 -3.31 28.55
CA ALA A 124 -2.58 -3.62 29.95
C ALA A 124 -1.66 -2.85 30.92
N GLN A 125 -0.36 -2.84 30.65
CA GLN A 125 0.61 -2.07 31.44
C GLN A 125 0.35 -0.56 31.38
N VAL A 126 -0.03 -0.04 30.21
CA VAL A 126 -0.40 1.37 30.04
C VAL A 126 -1.64 1.72 30.86
N VAL A 127 -2.67 0.88 30.86
CA VAL A 127 -3.89 1.10 31.66
C VAL A 127 -3.58 1.07 33.16
N GLN A 128 -2.74 0.13 33.61
CA GLN A 128 -2.33 0.05 35.00
C GLN A 128 -1.55 1.30 35.44
N LEU A 129 -0.57 1.73 34.67
CA LEU A 129 0.18 2.96 34.97
C LEU A 129 -0.71 4.22 34.99
N LEU A 130 -1.76 4.26 34.17
CA LEU A 130 -2.75 5.34 34.20
C LEU A 130 -3.60 5.30 35.48
N GLN A 131 -3.98 4.11 35.95
CA GLN A 131 -4.68 3.92 37.22
C GLN A 131 -3.81 4.31 38.42
N ASP A 132 -2.50 4.07 38.32
CA ASP A 132 -1.50 4.49 39.31
C ASP A 132 -1.22 6.02 39.28
N GLY A 133 -1.94 6.79 38.46
CA GLY A 133 -1.82 8.24 38.38
C GLY A 133 -0.67 8.75 37.49
N THR A 134 -0.02 7.88 36.73
CA THR A 134 1.08 8.27 35.84
C THR A 134 0.53 9.09 34.66
N SER A 135 1.15 10.23 34.34
CA SER A 135 0.68 11.06 33.23
C SER A 135 0.81 10.39 31.86
N ILE A 136 -0.15 10.64 30.96
CA ILE A 136 -0.14 10.16 29.56
C ILE A 136 1.20 10.43 28.86
N ARG A 137 1.81 11.60 29.09
CA ARG A 137 3.08 11.98 28.46
C ARG A 137 4.25 11.14 28.98
N ALA A 138 4.28 10.83 30.27
CA ALA A 138 5.33 9.98 30.86
C ALA A 138 5.23 8.54 30.34
N ILE A 139 4.02 8.02 30.24
CA ILE A 139 3.75 6.71 29.65
C ILE A 139 4.13 6.68 28.17
N ALA A 140 3.73 7.70 27.40
CA ALA A 140 4.07 7.82 25.99
C ALA A 140 5.60 7.76 25.74
N ARG A 141 6.38 8.46 26.57
CA ARG A 141 7.85 8.38 26.55
C ARG A 141 8.36 6.98 26.90
N ARG A 142 7.82 6.35 27.95
CA ARG A 142 8.23 5.02 28.42
C ARG A 142 8.04 3.93 27.35
N PHE A 143 6.93 3.99 26.61
CA PHE A 143 6.62 3.01 25.56
C PHE A 143 7.07 3.45 24.16
N ALA A 144 7.75 4.60 24.03
CA ALA A 144 8.14 5.20 22.75
C ALA A 144 6.99 5.29 21.74
N VAL A 145 5.82 5.75 22.20
CA VAL A 145 4.62 5.96 21.38
C VAL A 145 4.13 7.40 21.49
N SER A 146 3.24 7.82 20.59
CA SER A 146 2.60 9.13 20.70
C SER A 146 1.63 9.18 21.90
N PRO A 147 1.42 10.36 22.54
CA PRO A 147 0.37 10.54 23.54
C PRO A 147 -1.03 10.15 23.04
N SER A 148 -1.28 10.34 21.75
CA SER A 148 -2.52 9.94 21.07
C SER A 148 -2.70 8.42 21.04
N THR A 149 -1.63 7.65 20.93
CA THR A 149 -1.67 6.17 20.99
C THR A 149 -2.13 5.70 22.37
N VAL A 150 -1.59 6.31 23.43
CA VAL A 150 -1.98 6.03 24.83
C VAL A 150 -3.44 6.40 25.07
N SER A 151 -3.87 7.60 24.65
CA SER A 151 -5.27 8.05 24.79
C SER A 151 -6.26 7.14 24.06
N ARG A 152 -5.94 6.72 22.82
CA ARG A 152 -6.78 5.79 22.05
C ARG A 152 -6.83 4.40 22.67
N ALA A 153 -5.73 3.92 23.25
CA ALA A 153 -5.68 2.64 23.95
C ALA A 153 -6.58 2.66 25.20
N LEU A 154 -6.50 3.72 26.01
CA LEU A 154 -7.37 3.91 27.17
C LEU A 154 -8.85 3.99 26.78
N ARG A 155 -9.18 4.82 25.79
CA ARG A 155 -10.57 4.97 25.31
C ARG A 155 -11.15 3.63 24.86
N ARG A 156 -10.39 2.85 24.10
CA ARG A 156 -10.82 1.51 23.66
C ARG A 156 -11.05 0.58 24.85
N PHE A 157 -10.17 0.59 25.84
CA PHE A 157 -10.33 -0.22 27.04
C PHE A 157 -11.62 0.14 27.79
N GLN A 158 -11.89 1.44 27.95
CA GLN A 158 -13.13 1.93 28.57
C GLN A 158 -14.38 1.52 27.79
N GLU A 159 -14.33 1.57 26.45
CA GLU A 159 -15.46 1.21 25.57
C GLU A 159 -15.72 -0.29 25.48
N THR A 160 -14.69 -1.12 25.59
CA THR A 160 -14.79 -2.56 25.24
C THR A 160 -14.41 -3.53 26.35
N GLY A 161 -13.78 -3.07 27.43
CA GLY A 161 -13.21 -3.90 28.49
C GLY A 161 -12.05 -4.79 28.05
N SER A 162 -11.57 -4.68 26.80
CA SER A 162 -10.55 -5.56 26.24
C SER A 162 -9.24 -4.82 25.95
N TYR A 163 -8.12 -5.50 26.19
CA TYR A 163 -6.77 -5.06 25.84
C TYR A 163 -6.38 -5.39 24.39
N SER A 164 -7.09 -6.32 23.75
CA SER A 164 -6.82 -6.74 22.38
C SER A 164 -7.57 -5.90 21.35
N ARG A 165 -6.93 -5.65 20.20
CA ARG A 165 -7.59 -4.99 19.07
C ARG A 165 -8.45 -6.03 18.34
N ARG A 166 -9.75 -5.79 18.19
CA ARG A 166 -10.59 -6.60 17.30
C ARG A 166 -10.17 -6.38 15.86
N ALA A 167 -10.21 -7.43 15.04
CA ALA A 167 -10.04 -7.30 13.60
C ALA A 167 -11.07 -6.29 13.07
N GLY A 168 -10.59 -5.23 12.41
CA GLY A 168 -11.48 -4.25 11.79
C GLY A 168 -12.31 -4.92 10.70
N GLN A 169 -13.59 -4.56 10.58
CA GLN A 169 -14.48 -5.15 9.55
C GLN A 169 -14.16 -4.71 8.11
N GLY A 170 -12.97 -4.14 7.87
CA GLY A 170 -12.60 -3.51 6.62
C GLY A 170 -13.51 -2.33 6.27
N ARG A 171 -13.26 -1.74 5.10
CA ARG A 171 -14.17 -0.73 4.55
C ARG A 171 -15.47 -1.43 4.12
N ARG A 172 -16.61 -0.95 4.61
CA ARG A 172 -17.92 -1.43 4.15
C ARG A 172 -17.98 -1.39 2.62
N ARG A 173 -18.41 -2.50 2.01
CA ARG A 173 -18.60 -2.56 0.55
C ARG A 173 -19.68 -1.57 0.16
N SER A 174 -19.35 -0.70 -0.78
CA SER A 174 -20.30 0.29 -1.32
C SER A 174 -21.15 -0.25 -2.46
N LEU A 175 -20.81 -1.44 -3.01
CA LEU A 175 -21.43 -2.03 -4.18
C LEU A 175 -21.82 -3.49 -3.87
N ASN A 176 -22.95 -3.93 -4.43
CA ASN A 176 -23.40 -5.31 -4.36
C ASN A 176 -22.84 -6.13 -5.55
N PRO A 177 -22.86 -7.48 -5.49
CA PRO A 177 -22.28 -8.33 -6.54
C PRO A 177 -22.89 -8.13 -7.95
N GLN A 178 -24.16 -7.74 -8.05
CA GLN A 178 -24.84 -7.48 -9.33
C GLN A 178 -24.39 -6.15 -9.93
N GLN A 179 -24.27 -5.11 -9.10
CA GLN A 179 -23.75 -3.79 -9.48
C GLN A 179 -22.29 -3.89 -9.92
N ASP A 180 -21.46 -4.68 -9.22
CA ASP A 180 -20.09 -4.96 -9.62
C ASP A 180 -20.03 -5.65 -11.00
N ARG A 181 -20.92 -6.61 -11.25
CA ARG A 181 -21.01 -7.32 -12.52
C ARG A 181 -21.44 -6.39 -13.67
N TYR A 182 -22.41 -5.52 -13.41
CA TYR A 182 -22.86 -4.49 -14.37
C TYR A 182 -21.72 -3.52 -14.72
N LEU A 183 -21.04 -2.97 -13.72
CA LEU A 183 -19.90 -2.06 -13.94
C LEU A 183 -18.78 -2.71 -14.74
N LEU A 184 -18.47 -3.98 -14.46
CA LEU A 184 -17.48 -4.73 -15.22
C LEU A 184 -17.89 -4.95 -16.68
N LEU A 185 -19.17 -5.19 -16.95
CA LEU A 185 -19.70 -5.32 -18.31
C LEU A 185 -19.64 -3.98 -19.05
N CYS A 186 -20.06 -2.89 -18.41
CA CYS A 186 -20.01 -1.54 -19.00
C CYS A 186 -18.57 -1.10 -19.29
N ALA A 187 -17.64 -1.31 -18.35
CA ALA A 187 -16.22 -1.00 -18.54
C ALA A 187 -15.54 -1.88 -19.62
N ARG A 188 -15.99 -3.12 -19.80
CA ARG A 188 -15.49 -3.99 -20.89
C ARG A 188 -16.05 -3.59 -22.25
N ARG A 189 -17.31 -3.17 -22.29
CA ARG A 189 -18.00 -2.72 -23.51
C ARG A 189 -17.46 -1.38 -24.00
N ASN A 190 -17.09 -0.48 -23.08
CA ASN A 190 -16.42 0.77 -23.40
C ASN A 190 -15.29 1.06 -22.41
N ARG A 191 -14.05 0.74 -22.83
CA ARG A 191 -12.85 0.92 -21.99
C ARG A 191 -12.46 2.38 -21.77
N MET A 192 -13.03 3.31 -22.53
CA MET A 192 -12.80 4.76 -22.37
C MET A 192 -13.79 5.41 -21.41
N SER A 193 -14.77 4.67 -20.89
CA SER A 193 -15.73 5.21 -19.92
C SER A 193 -15.06 5.56 -18.60
N THR A 194 -15.28 6.81 -18.15
CA THR A 194 -14.74 7.29 -16.88
C THR A 194 -15.51 6.71 -15.68
N ALA A 195 -14.86 6.65 -14.52
CA ALA A 195 -15.49 6.17 -13.28
C ALA A 195 -16.77 6.98 -12.91
N ARG A 196 -16.82 8.27 -13.27
CA ARG A 196 -17.99 9.14 -13.07
C ARG A 196 -19.14 8.76 -13.98
N ALA A 197 -18.87 8.49 -15.26
CA ALA A 197 -19.88 8.05 -16.22
C ALA A 197 -20.49 6.70 -15.80
N LEU A 198 -19.65 5.73 -15.44
CA LEU A 198 -20.09 4.42 -14.95
C LEU A 198 -20.90 4.50 -13.65
N GLN A 199 -20.55 5.43 -12.74
CA GLN A 199 -21.35 5.69 -11.54
C GLN A 199 -22.71 6.32 -11.86
N ASN A 200 -22.79 7.19 -12.86
CA ASN A 200 -24.04 7.80 -13.29
C ASN A 200 -24.95 6.77 -13.97
N ASP A 201 -24.40 5.90 -14.82
CA ASP A 201 -25.13 4.81 -15.46
C ASP A 201 -25.72 3.84 -14.42
N LEU A 202 -24.93 3.51 -13.40
CA LEU A 202 -25.37 2.66 -12.30
C LEU A 202 -26.50 3.29 -11.47
N LYS A 203 -26.42 4.61 -11.22
CA LYS A 203 -27.47 5.36 -10.51
C LYS A 203 -28.73 5.52 -11.37
N GLY A 204 -28.59 5.71 -12.68
CA GLY A 204 -29.70 5.79 -13.63
C GLY A 204 -30.42 4.45 -13.83
N SER A 205 -29.74 3.32 -13.60
CA SER A 205 -30.30 1.97 -13.69
C SER A 205 -31.10 1.55 -12.44
N GLY A 206 -31.20 2.42 -11.42
CA GLY A 206 -31.77 2.14 -10.10
C GLY A 206 -33.30 2.04 -9.98
N ALA A 207 -34.05 1.89 -11.08
CA ALA A 207 -35.51 1.75 -11.05
C ALA A 207 -36.09 0.57 -11.86
N ALA A 208 -35.25 -0.21 -12.56
CA ALA A 208 -35.75 -1.35 -13.35
C ALA A 208 -34.71 -2.46 -13.38
N VAL A 209 -34.73 -3.31 -12.35
CA VAL A 209 -34.20 -4.67 -12.47
C VAL A 209 -35.35 -5.64 -12.18
N GLU A 210 -36.44 -5.48 -12.92
CA GLU A 210 -37.34 -6.59 -13.21
C GLU A 210 -37.03 -7.08 -14.62
N ASN A 211 -36.68 -8.38 -14.70
CA ASN A 211 -36.79 -9.24 -15.86
C ASN A 211 -36.41 -8.65 -17.23
N VAL A 212 -35.13 -8.72 -17.57
CA VAL A 212 -34.74 -8.83 -18.98
C VAL A 212 -34.07 -10.18 -19.19
N MET A 213 -34.92 -11.19 -19.31
CA MET A 213 -34.68 -12.35 -20.15
C MET A 213 -34.63 -11.83 -21.60
N LEU A 214 -33.48 -11.87 -22.27
CA LEU A 214 -33.45 -11.63 -23.71
C LEU A 214 -33.80 -12.92 -24.47
N PRO A 215 -34.66 -12.85 -25.50
CA PRO A 215 -35.18 -13.99 -26.22
C PRO A 215 -34.13 -14.63 -27.14
N ALA A 216 -34.23 -15.94 -27.29
CA ALA A 216 -33.55 -16.68 -28.34
C ALA A 216 -34.29 -16.46 -29.68
N THR A 217 -33.70 -15.76 -30.64
CA THR A 217 -34.14 -15.76 -32.05
C THR A 217 -32.91 -15.55 -32.95
N SER A 218 -32.48 -16.61 -33.62
CA SER A 218 -32.69 -16.90 -35.05
C SER A 218 -31.63 -16.24 -35.95
N PHE A 219 -30.54 -16.98 -36.17
CA PHE A 219 -29.55 -16.70 -37.21
C PHE A 219 -30.15 -17.15 -38.55
N SER A 220 -30.63 -16.19 -39.35
CA SER A 220 -30.87 -16.37 -40.78
C SER A 220 -29.58 -15.98 -41.50
N MET A 221 -28.88 -16.96 -42.08
CA MET A 221 -27.79 -16.73 -43.02
C MET A 221 -28.28 -17.04 -44.43
N THR A 222 -28.51 -15.99 -45.20
CA THR A 222 -28.44 -16.03 -46.66
C THR A 222 -26.99 -15.77 -47.10
N GLY A 223 -26.42 -16.65 -47.93
CA GLY A 223 -25.38 -16.27 -48.86
C GLY A 223 -24.22 -17.25 -49.13
N LEU A 224 -24.38 -18.01 -50.21
CA LEU A 224 -23.38 -18.37 -51.25
C LEU A 224 -22.53 -19.67 -51.19
N VAL A 225 -22.95 -20.61 -52.06
CA VAL A 225 -22.27 -21.18 -53.27
C VAL A 225 -21.21 -22.31 -53.14
N VAL A 226 -21.40 -23.29 -54.04
CA VAL A 226 -20.48 -24.26 -54.71
C VAL A 226 -20.60 -25.73 -54.29
N GLY A 227 -20.93 -26.60 -55.26
CA GLY A 227 -20.30 -27.93 -55.36
C GLY A 227 -21.19 -29.12 -55.74
N GLN A 228 -21.32 -29.34 -57.07
CA GLN A 228 -21.76 -30.55 -57.80
C GLN A 228 -23.21 -31.03 -57.67
#